data_AF-A0AA88VLI6-F1
#
_entry.id   AF-A0AA88VLI6-F1
#
_cell.length_a   1.000
_cell.length_b   1.000
_cell.length_c   1.000
_cell.angle_alpha   90.00
_cell.angle_beta   90.00
_cell.angle_gamma   90.00
#
_symmetry.space_group_name_H-M   'P 1'
#
loop_
_entity.id
_entity.type
_entity.pdbx_description
1 polymer ?
#
loop_
_entity_poly.entity_id
_entity_poly.type
_entity_poly.pdbx_seq_one_letter_code
_entity_poly.pdbx_strand_id
1 'polypeptide(L)'
;MVWIGNAAVHGKFATVFAKLLLPTQDTKGVADMGVHAFIVPIRDLKTDKTLPGIEINDCGHKVGLNGVDNGALRFRSVRIPRDNLLNRFGDVSRDGKYTSSLPSINKRFAATLGELVGGRVGLGYSSVGVLKIAVTIAIRYSLLRQQFGPPKQPEVSILDYQSHQHKLMPMLASTYAFHFATLHLVEKYSEMKKSHDEQLVGDVHALSAGLKAYVTSFTAKSLSICREACGGHGYAAVNRFGSLRNDHDIFQTFEGDNTVLLQQVAGDLLKQYQQKFQGGTFAVTWNYLRESMNAYLSQPNPVTSRWESEDHLRDPKFQLDAFRYRTSRLLQSAAMRLRKHSKTLGSFGAWNRCLNHLLTLAESHIESVILEKFIEAIKSCPDASARAALKLACDLYALDRIWNDIGTYRNAIHKLTEYLSFQVRNIARELVDAFDLPDHVTRAPIGMQSTVEAYSQYTHSSSSCPTEWCRSYRKVLMASLSSSDGKALIPADQSRQRTIIGGARTLRGENALLPLDRSVGCKMQFCSHPLRASTYDSFLSHAYSLSKVEEWLPAIMQNSSTKSLPLSSLSSFDAVARGFLDEDDRDDVERCQMMTFVTFCGGSTQMLTV
;
A
#
# COMPACT_ATOMS: atom_id res chain seq x y z
N MET A 1 -20.59 -13.87 -12.06
CA MET A 1 -19.21 -13.34 -11.92
C MET A 1 -19.30 -11.83 -11.74
N VAL A 2 -18.40 -11.22 -10.97
CA VAL A 2 -18.42 -9.77 -10.66
C VAL A 2 -17.03 -9.19 -10.89
N TRP A 3 -16.93 -7.89 -11.16
CA TRP A 3 -15.69 -7.14 -11.40
C TRP A 3 -14.97 -7.44 -12.71
N ILE A 4 -15.69 -7.92 -13.73
CA ILE A 4 -15.08 -8.22 -15.02
C ILE A 4 -14.85 -6.91 -15.78
N GLY A 5 -13.58 -6.50 -15.89
CA GLY A 5 -13.19 -5.29 -16.61
C GLY A 5 -13.69 -5.33 -18.05
N ASN A 6 -14.11 -4.17 -18.56
CA ASN A 6 -14.63 -3.99 -19.91
C ASN A 6 -15.99 -4.66 -20.19
N ALA A 7 -16.64 -5.31 -19.22
CA ALA A 7 -17.85 -6.09 -19.49
C ALA A 7 -19.14 -5.24 -19.50
N ALA A 8 -19.21 -4.18 -18.69
CA ALA A 8 -20.45 -3.45 -18.47
C ALA A 8 -20.97 -2.75 -19.74
N VAL A 9 -20.07 -2.25 -20.58
CA VAL A 9 -20.39 -1.52 -21.81
C VAL A 9 -19.76 -2.18 -23.03
N HIS A 10 -18.45 -2.41 -23.04
CA HIS A 10 -17.73 -2.60 -24.31
C HIS A 10 -17.50 -4.07 -24.73
N GLY A 11 -17.46 -5.00 -23.78
CA GLY A 11 -17.03 -6.37 -23.99
C GLY A 11 -17.97 -7.16 -24.90
N LYS A 12 -17.41 -7.79 -25.95
CA LYS A 12 -18.18 -8.61 -26.92
C LYS A 12 -18.14 -10.11 -26.61
N PHE A 13 -17.02 -10.56 -26.06
CA PHE A 13 -16.79 -11.94 -25.62
C PHE A 13 -16.22 -11.91 -24.21
N ALA A 14 -16.45 -12.98 -23.46
CA ALA A 14 -15.82 -13.23 -22.17
C ALA A 14 -15.18 -14.60 -22.14
N THR A 15 -13.98 -14.71 -21.56
CA THR A 15 -13.42 -16.00 -21.14
C THR A 15 -14.03 -16.35 -19.79
N VAL A 16 -14.97 -17.29 -19.78
CA VAL A 16 -15.72 -17.72 -18.60
C VAL A 16 -15.05 -18.95 -18.00
N PHE A 17 -14.64 -18.86 -16.73
CA PHE A 17 -14.15 -20.00 -15.97
C PHE A 17 -15.34 -20.68 -15.28
N ALA A 18 -15.56 -21.97 -15.57
CA ALA A 18 -16.67 -22.74 -15.00
C ALA A 18 -16.27 -24.21 -14.80
N LYS A 19 -16.95 -24.90 -13.87
CA LYS A 19 -16.79 -26.35 -13.70
C LYS A 19 -17.30 -27.07 -14.94
N LEU A 20 -16.46 -27.92 -15.53
CA LEU A 20 -16.84 -28.78 -16.64
C LEU A 20 -17.49 -30.05 -16.08
N LEU A 21 -18.80 -30.20 -16.31
CA LEU A 21 -19.58 -31.37 -15.91
C LEU A 21 -19.90 -32.21 -17.14
N LEU A 22 -19.58 -33.50 -17.09
CA LEU A 22 -19.83 -34.44 -18.18
C LEU A 22 -20.73 -35.60 -17.71
N PRO A 23 -21.64 -36.11 -18.56
CA PRO A 23 -22.40 -37.32 -18.23
C PRO A 23 -21.46 -38.51 -18.03
N THR A 24 -21.71 -39.33 -17.01
CA THR A 24 -21.01 -40.61 -16.85
C THR A 24 -21.65 -41.67 -17.73
N GLN A 25 -20.86 -42.51 -18.40
CA GLN A 25 -21.39 -43.60 -19.25
C GLN A 25 -22.10 -44.68 -18.41
N ASP A 26 -21.70 -44.87 -17.15
CA ASP A 26 -22.12 -46.02 -16.32
C ASP A 26 -23.12 -45.66 -15.20
N THR A 27 -23.44 -44.38 -15.00
CA THR A 27 -24.40 -43.93 -13.97
C THR A 27 -25.23 -42.76 -14.49
N LYS A 28 -26.46 -42.54 -13.98
CA LYS A 28 -27.25 -41.30 -14.25
C LYS A 28 -26.63 -40.05 -13.58
N GLY A 29 -25.31 -40.02 -13.44
CA GLY A 29 -24.56 -38.99 -12.73
C GLY A 29 -23.85 -38.04 -13.68
N VAL A 30 -23.26 -37.00 -13.09
CA VAL A 30 -22.34 -36.09 -13.77
C VAL A 30 -20.98 -36.18 -13.10
N ALA A 31 -19.91 -36.25 -13.89
CA ALA A 31 -18.54 -36.21 -13.43
C ALA A 31 -17.99 -34.78 -13.54
N ASP A 32 -17.40 -34.30 -12.44
CA ASP A 32 -16.75 -32.99 -12.36
C ASP A 32 -15.28 -33.10 -12.81
N MET A 33 -14.95 -32.44 -13.92
CA MET A 33 -13.60 -32.41 -14.47
C MET A 33 -12.76 -31.23 -13.97
N GLY A 34 -13.32 -30.41 -13.08
CA GLY A 34 -12.74 -29.18 -12.56
C GLY A 34 -12.99 -27.96 -13.45
N VAL A 35 -12.37 -26.84 -13.08
CA VAL A 35 -12.55 -25.56 -13.75
C VAL A 35 -11.86 -25.53 -15.11
N HIS A 36 -12.60 -25.16 -16.14
CA HIS A 36 -12.14 -24.92 -17.50
C HIS A 36 -12.55 -23.53 -17.99
N ALA A 37 -11.87 -23.05 -19.03
CA ALA A 37 -12.13 -21.75 -19.63
C ALA A 37 -12.91 -21.92 -20.95
N PHE A 38 -13.97 -21.14 -21.09
CA PHE A 38 -14.87 -21.14 -22.25
C PHE A 38 -14.97 -19.74 -22.84
N ILE A 39 -14.83 -19.61 -24.16
CA ILE A 39 -15.13 -18.35 -24.84
C ILE A 39 -16.65 -18.23 -24.98
N VAL A 40 -17.24 -17.20 -24.40
CA VAL A 40 -18.68 -16.96 -24.46
C VAL A 40 -18.93 -15.63 -25.16
N PRO A 41 -19.59 -15.61 -26.32
CA PRO A 41 -20.12 -14.36 -26.87
C PRO A 41 -21.12 -13.77 -25.88
N ILE A 42 -20.96 -12.51 -25.51
CA ILE A 42 -21.82 -11.85 -24.51
C ILE A 42 -22.72 -10.76 -25.11
N ARG A 43 -22.39 -10.27 -26.30
CA ARG A 43 -23.16 -9.27 -27.04
C ARG A 43 -23.27 -9.61 -28.52
N ASP A 44 -24.34 -9.15 -29.14
CA ASP A 44 -24.48 -9.16 -30.59
C ASP A 44 -23.53 -8.13 -31.22
N LEU A 45 -22.76 -8.55 -32.24
CA LEU A 45 -21.70 -7.72 -32.82
C LEU A 45 -22.21 -6.50 -33.59
N LYS A 46 -23.49 -6.49 -34.01
CA LYS A 46 -24.08 -5.40 -34.78
C LYS A 46 -24.83 -4.41 -33.91
N THR A 47 -25.57 -4.91 -32.92
CA THR A 47 -26.49 -4.11 -32.10
C THR A 47 -25.95 -3.80 -30.71
N ASP A 48 -24.87 -4.45 -30.28
CA ASP A 48 -24.26 -4.35 -28.96
C ASP A 48 -25.15 -4.75 -27.77
N LYS A 49 -26.32 -5.32 -28.07
CA LYS A 49 -27.24 -5.84 -27.07
C LYS A 49 -26.72 -7.16 -26.51
N THR A 50 -27.01 -7.41 -25.23
CA THR A 50 -26.67 -8.69 -24.61
C THR A 50 -27.38 -9.85 -25.31
N LEU A 51 -26.69 -10.99 -25.46
CA LEU A 51 -27.27 -12.17 -26.08
C LEU A 51 -28.27 -12.88 -25.15
N PRO A 52 -29.20 -13.70 -25.68
CA PRO A 52 -30.20 -14.41 -24.87
C PRO A 52 -29.58 -15.22 -23.73
N GLY A 53 -30.17 -15.11 -22.54
CA GLY A 53 -29.67 -15.79 -21.33
C GLY A 53 -28.50 -15.10 -20.64
N ILE A 54 -28.00 -13.97 -21.16
CA ILE A 54 -26.90 -13.20 -20.58
C ILE A 54 -27.44 -11.90 -19.99
N GLU A 55 -27.12 -11.69 -18.72
CA GLU A 55 -27.40 -10.46 -17.99
C GLU A 55 -26.08 -9.82 -17.58
N ILE A 56 -25.95 -8.52 -17.84
CA ILE A 56 -24.78 -7.71 -17.49
C ILE A 56 -25.26 -6.46 -16.76
N ASN A 57 -24.72 -6.23 -15.57
CA ASN A 57 -24.94 -5.01 -14.79
C ASN A 57 -23.61 -4.30 -14.57
N ASP A 58 -23.60 -2.96 -14.61
CA ASP A 58 -22.43 -2.16 -14.22
C ASP A 58 -22.18 -2.32 -12.71
N CYS A 59 -20.92 -2.49 -12.32
CA CYS A 59 -20.50 -2.51 -10.91
C CYS A 59 -20.52 -1.11 -10.27
N GLY A 60 -20.70 -0.05 -11.07
CA GLY A 60 -20.86 1.32 -10.61
C GLY A 60 -19.55 2.05 -10.33
N HIS A 61 -19.66 3.16 -9.60
CA HIS A 61 -18.52 4.00 -9.27
C HIS A 61 -17.57 3.28 -8.31
N LYS A 62 -16.28 3.36 -8.61
CA LYS A 62 -15.20 2.70 -7.85
C LYS A 62 -14.35 3.73 -7.12
N VAL A 63 -13.58 3.25 -6.14
CA VAL A 63 -12.56 4.06 -5.44
C VAL A 63 -11.58 4.68 -6.45
N GLY A 64 -11.09 3.88 -7.39
CA GLY A 64 -10.22 4.30 -8.50
C GLY A 64 -10.46 3.46 -9.77
N LEU A 65 -9.68 3.74 -10.82
CA LEU A 65 -9.80 3.12 -12.14
C LEU A 65 -11.21 3.27 -12.76
N ASN A 66 -11.84 4.42 -12.55
CA ASN A 66 -13.20 4.70 -13.07
C ASN A 66 -13.28 4.77 -14.60
N GLY A 67 -12.14 4.79 -15.30
CA GLY A 67 -12.09 4.61 -16.77
C GLY A 67 -12.34 3.17 -17.24
N VAL A 68 -12.44 2.19 -16.34
CA VAL A 68 -12.73 0.79 -16.67
C VAL A 68 -14.18 0.46 -16.32
N ASP A 69 -14.95 0.01 -17.30
CA ASP A 69 -16.37 -0.37 -17.17
C ASP A 69 -16.52 -1.81 -16.64
N ASN A 70 -16.26 -2.00 -15.35
CA ASN A 70 -16.39 -3.30 -14.70
C ASN A 70 -17.85 -3.76 -14.64
N GLY A 71 -18.13 -4.97 -15.13
CA GLY A 71 -19.47 -5.55 -15.14
C GLY A 71 -19.60 -6.80 -14.26
N ALA A 72 -20.83 -7.04 -13.80
CA ALA A 72 -21.29 -8.29 -13.22
C ALA A 72 -22.07 -9.08 -14.27
N LEU A 73 -21.64 -10.31 -14.56
CA LEU A 73 -22.27 -11.18 -15.55
C LEU A 73 -23.00 -12.34 -14.88
N ARG A 74 -24.21 -12.62 -15.36
CA ARG A 74 -25.00 -13.81 -15.04
C ARG A 74 -25.42 -14.52 -16.32
N PHE A 75 -25.23 -15.84 -16.34
CA PHE A 75 -25.60 -16.71 -17.45
C PHE A 75 -26.77 -17.59 -17.02
N ARG A 76 -27.80 -17.70 -17.86
CA ARG A 76 -29.00 -18.53 -17.68
C ARG A 76 -29.12 -19.48 -18.87
N SER A 77 -28.67 -20.73 -18.67
CA SER A 77 -28.75 -21.80 -19.68
C SER A 77 -28.21 -21.40 -21.06
N VAL A 78 -27.13 -20.62 -21.08
CA VAL A 78 -26.49 -20.13 -22.31
C VAL A 78 -25.82 -21.31 -23.00
N ARG A 79 -26.11 -21.47 -24.29
CA ARG A 79 -25.52 -22.52 -25.14
C ARG A 79 -24.40 -21.92 -25.98
N ILE A 80 -23.26 -22.60 -25.98
CA ILE A 80 -22.10 -22.28 -26.82
C ILE A 80 -21.65 -23.53 -27.57
N PRO A 81 -20.99 -23.40 -28.73
CA PRO A 81 -20.35 -24.53 -29.40
C PRO A 81 -19.32 -25.22 -28.49
N ARG A 82 -19.15 -26.53 -28.64
CA ARG A 82 -18.11 -27.30 -27.94
C ARG A 82 -16.71 -26.71 -28.17
N ASP A 83 -16.46 -26.24 -29.38
CA ASP A 83 -15.17 -25.68 -29.81
C ASP A 83 -14.81 -24.36 -29.11
N ASN A 84 -15.75 -23.77 -28.36
CA ASN A 84 -15.47 -22.62 -27.51
C ASN A 84 -14.72 -22.99 -26.22
N LEU A 85 -14.53 -24.28 -25.92
CA LEU A 85 -13.65 -24.75 -24.86
C LEU A 85 -12.18 -24.45 -25.22
N LEU A 86 -11.47 -23.72 -24.35
CA LEU A 86 -10.02 -23.57 -24.47
C LEU A 86 -9.33 -24.87 -24.02
N ASN A 87 -9.13 -25.77 -24.98
CA ASN A 87 -8.86 -27.18 -24.72
C ASN A 87 -7.38 -27.59 -24.60
N ARG A 88 -6.45 -26.63 -24.45
CA ARG A 88 -5.00 -26.93 -24.36
C ARG A 88 -4.63 -27.91 -23.23
N PHE A 89 -5.33 -27.83 -22.10
CA PHE A 89 -5.04 -28.63 -20.89
C PHE A 89 -6.07 -29.72 -20.60
N GLY A 90 -7.12 -29.80 -21.41
CA GLY A 90 -8.24 -30.72 -21.24
C GLY A 90 -9.22 -30.55 -22.39
N ASP A 91 -9.52 -31.64 -23.09
CA ASP A 91 -10.41 -31.64 -24.25
C ASP A 91 -11.61 -32.57 -24.03
N VAL A 92 -12.70 -32.28 -24.73
CA VAL A 92 -13.92 -33.08 -24.73
C VAL A 92 -14.24 -33.40 -26.17
N SER A 93 -14.18 -34.66 -26.59
CA SER A 93 -14.52 -35.07 -27.95
C SER A 93 -16.02 -34.93 -28.25
N ARG A 94 -16.42 -35.10 -29.51
CA ARG A 94 -17.83 -34.99 -29.95
C ARG A 94 -18.76 -36.00 -29.27
N ASP A 95 -18.25 -37.18 -28.95
CA ASP A 95 -18.94 -38.24 -28.20
C ASP A 95 -18.89 -38.03 -26.67
N GLY A 96 -18.32 -36.91 -26.19
CA GLY A 96 -18.32 -36.53 -24.78
C GLY A 96 -17.17 -37.13 -23.96
N LYS A 97 -16.18 -37.76 -24.60
CA LYS A 97 -15.02 -38.33 -23.92
C LYS A 97 -14.03 -37.22 -23.53
N TYR A 98 -13.70 -37.16 -22.24
CA TYR A 98 -12.69 -36.24 -21.72
C TYR A 98 -11.29 -36.80 -21.89
N THR A 99 -10.34 -35.96 -22.29
CA THR A 99 -8.91 -36.29 -22.34
C THR A 99 -8.05 -35.15 -21.80
N SER A 100 -6.92 -35.46 -21.16
CA SER A 100 -5.99 -34.47 -20.59
C SER A 100 -4.61 -35.09 -20.44
N SER A 101 -3.56 -34.36 -20.84
CA SER A 101 -2.17 -34.73 -20.57
C SER A 101 -1.75 -34.47 -19.12
N LEU A 102 -2.49 -33.63 -18.39
CA LEU A 102 -2.25 -33.33 -16.99
C LEU A 102 -2.99 -34.35 -16.08
N PRO A 103 -2.27 -35.02 -15.16
CA PRO A 103 -2.77 -36.23 -14.50
C PRO A 103 -3.80 -35.96 -13.40
N SER A 104 -3.96 -34.72 -12.92
CA SER A 104 -4.89 -34.39 -11.84
C SER A 104 -5.63 -33.07 -12.07
N ILE A 105 -6.82 -32.95 -11.48
CA ILE A 105 -7.62 -31.71 -11.45
C ILE A 105 -6.79 -30.54 -10.93
N ASN A 106 -6.00 -30.75 -9.86
CA ASN A 106 -5.18 -29.71 -9.25
C ASN A 106 -4.06 -29.22 -10.18
N LYS A 107 -3.38 -30.13 -10.90
CA LYS A 107 -2.36 -29.73 -11.88
C LYS A 107 -2.97 -28.97 -13.05
N ARG A 108 -4.14 -29.38 -13.53
CA ARG A 108 -4.89 -28.63 -14.55
C ARG A 108 -5.28 -27.25 -14.08
N PHE A 109 -5.86 -27.14 -12.89
CA PHE A 109 -6.25 -25.86 -12.32
C PHE A 109 -5.04 -24.91 -12.18
N ALA A 110 -3.91 -25.41 -11.70
CA ALA A 110 -2.67 -24.65 -11.62
C ALA A 110 -2.17 -24.17 -13.00
N ALA A 111 -2.21 -25.04 -14.02
CA ALA A 111 -1.83 -24.67 -15.39
C ALA A 111 -2.76 -23.59 -15.98
N THR A 112 -4.07 -23.73 -15.76
CA THR A 112 -5.10 -22.76 -16.17
C THR A 112 -4.90 -21.39 -15.50
N LEU A 113 -4.55 -21.38 -14.20
CA LEU A 113 -4.23 -20.14 -13.48
C LEU A 113 -2.82 -19.61 -13.74
N GLY A 114 -1.98 -20.35 -14.47
CA GLY A 114 -0.60 -19.97 -14.78
C GLY A 114 -0.50 -18.62 -15.51
N GLU A 115 -1.53 -18.22 -16.24
CA GLU A 115 -1.52 -16.93 -16.94
C GLU A 115 -1.58 -15.72 -16.00
N LEU A 116 -2.13 -15.87 -14.79
CA LEU A 116 -2.15 -14.80 -13.77
C LEU A 116 -0.74 -14.38 -13.33
N VAL A 117 0.27 -15.21 -13.57
CA VAL A 117 1.67 -14.88 -13.34
C VAL A 117 2.08 -13.63 -14.12
N GLY A 118 1.63 -13.50 -15.38
CA GLY A 118 1.93 -12.32 -16.19
C GLY A 118 1.33 -11.04 -15.61
N GLY A 119 0.09 -11.12 -15.13
CA GLY A 119 -0.57 -10.03 -14.40
C GLY A 119 0.22 -9.62 -13.17
N ARG A 120 0.65 -10.57 -12.34
CA ARG A 120 1.46 -10.29 -11.13
C ARG A 120 2.79 -9.61 -11.44
N VAL A 121 3.50 -10.05 -12.49
CA VAL A 121 4.75 -9.41 -12.97
C VAL A 121 4.48 -7.96 -13.35
N GLY A 122 3.45 -7.72 -14.17
CA GLY A 122 3.06 -6.39 -14.60
C GLY A 122 2.68 -5.47 -13.45
N LEU A 123 1.92 -5.97 -12.46
CA LEU A 123 1.50 -5.19 -11.31
C LEU A 123 2.64 -4.88 -10.34
N GLY A 124 3.52 -5.84 -10.07
CA GLY A 124 4.71 -5.61 -9.26
C GLY A 124 5.59 -4.52 -9.88
N TYR A 125 5.87 -4.61 -11.18
CA TYR A 125 6.66 -3.61 -11.91
C TYR A 125 5.96 -2.25 -11.98
N SER A 126 4.67 -2.21 -12.31
CA SER A 126 3.88 -0.97 -12.39
C SER A 126 3.76 -0.27 -11.03
N SER A 127 3.68 -1.03 -9.95
CA SER A 127 3.68 -0.50 -8.58
C SER A 127 4.98 0.25 -8.26
N VAL A 128 6.13 -0.21 -8.73
CA VAL A 128 7.39 0.54 -8.62
C VAL A 128 7.31 1.86 -9.40
N GLY A 129 6.69 1.87 -10.58
CA GLY A 129 6.45 3.09 -11.35
C GLY A 129 5.62 4.13 -10.58
N VAL A 130 4.55 3.70 -9.92
CA VAL A 130 3.73 4.55 -9.04
C VAL A 130 4.56 5.07 -7.87
N LEU A 131 5.38 4.22 -7.25
CA LEU A 131 6.27 4.61 -6.16
C LEU A 131 7.28 5.66 -6.60
N LYS A 132 7.93 5.49 -7.78
CA LYS A 132 8.85 6.46 -8.38
C LYS A 132 8.21 7.85 -8.53
N ILE A 133 6.99 7.91 -9.04
CA ILE A 133 6.25 9.19 -9.17
C ILE A 133 6.00 9.81 -7.78
N ALA A 134 5.51 9.02 -6.82
CA ALA A 134 5.17 9.50 -5.48
C ALA A 134 6.39 10.06 -4.73
N VAL A 135 7.53 9.34 -4.75
CA VAL A 135 8.76 9.80 -4.09
C VAL A 135 9.37 10.99 -4.81
N THR A 136 9.28 11.06 -6.14
CA THR A 136 9.75 12.21 -6.92
C THR A 136 9.00 13.48 -6.53
N ILE A 137 7.67 13.42 -6.48
CA ILE A 137 6.85 14.57 -6.08
C ILE A 137 7.21 14.99 -4.64
N ALA A 138 7.26 14.03 -3.72
CA ALA A 138 7.55 14.32 -2.31
C ALA A 138 8.94 14.91 -2.10
N ILE A 139 9.98 14.35 -2.73
CA ILE A 139 11.37 14.80 -2.56
C ILE A 139 11.58 16.17 -3.21
N ARG A 140 11.11 16.39 -4.45
CA ARG A 140 11.23 17.70 -5.11
C ARG A 140 10.49 18.79 -4.33
N TYR A 141 9.29 18.51 -3.85
CA TYR A 141 8.58 19.44 -2.96
C TYR A 141 9.36 19.68 -1.67
N SER A 142 9.93 18.64 -1.07
CA SER A 142 10.65 18.75 0.20
C SER A 142 11.95 19.55 0.07
N LEU A 143 12.63 19.47 -1.08
CA LEU A 143 13.80 20.31 -1.39
C LEU A 143 13.40 21.79 -1.50
N LEU A 144 12.24 22.08 -2.10
CA LEU A 144 11.75 23.43 -2.34
C LEU A 144 11.11 24.07 -1.09
N ARG A 145 10.35 23.30 -0.31
CA ARG A 145 9.57 23.84 0.80
C ARG A 145 10.49 24.20 1.95
N GLN A 146 10.46 25.47 2.34
CA GLN A 146 11.07 25.96 3.57
C GLN A 146 9.98 26.10 4.64
N GLN A 147 10.25 25.61 5.84
CA GLN A 147 9.34 25.74 6.98
C GLN A 147 10.15 25.63 8.28
N PHE A 148 10.09 26.67 9.11
CA PHE A 148 10.85 26.78 10.38
C PHE A 148 12.38 26.78 10.17
N GLY A 149 13.13 26.90 11.26
CA GLY A 149 14.59 26.96 11.21
C GLY A 149 15.18 27.44 12.54
N PRO A 150 16.51 27.60 12.60
CA PRO A 150 17.15 28.19 13.76
C PRO A 150 16.60 29.59 14.06
N PRO A 151 16.47 29.98 15.35
CA PRO A 151 15.97 31.31 15.70
C PRO A 151 16.80 32.42 15.03
N LYS A 152 16.11 33.41 14.45
CA LYS A 152 16.71 34.57 13.75
C LYS A 152 17.55 34.21 12.52
N GLN A 153 17.39 33.01 11.95
CA GLN A 153 17.96 32.62 10.66
C GLN A 153 16.85 32.40 9.62
N PRO A 154 17.17 32.40 8.31
CA PRO A 154 16.23 31.98 7.28
C PRO A 154 15.68 30.58 7.54
N GLU A 155 14.46 30.33 7.06
CA GLU A 155 13.87 29.01 7.11
C GLU A 155 14.68 28.01 6.28
N VAL A 156 14.71 26.75 6.74
CA VAL A 156 15.47 25.68 6.08
C VAL A 156 14.55 24.78 5.28
N SER A 157 15.12 24.09 4.29
CA SER A 157 14.39 23.09 3.50
C SER A 157 13.82 22.01 4.43
N ILE A 158 12.57 21.59 4.22
CA ILE A 158 11.98 20.56 5.09
C ILE A 158 12.71 19.22 4.96
N LEU A 159 13.43 18.98 3.85
CA LEU A 159 14.28 17.82 3.68
C LEU A 159 15.55 17.85 4.55
N ASP A 160 15.90 19.00 5.14
CA ASP A 160 17.04 19.12 6.06
C ASP A 160 16.74 18.60 7.48
N TYR A 161 15.46 18.40 7.82
CA TYR A 161 15.08 17.78 9.08
C TYR A 161 15.25 16.26 9.05
N GLN A 162 15.94 15.70 10.05
CA GLN A 162 16.16 14.26 10.18
C GLN A 162 14.86 13.45 10.18
N SER A 163 13.80 13.95 10.83
CA SER A 163 12.48 13.31 10.83
C SER A 163 11.88 13.16 9.44
N HIS A 164 12.16 14.09 8.53
CA HIS A 164 11.72 14.06 7.14
C HIS A 164 12.62 13.14 6.29
N GLN A 165 13.92 13.13 6.58
CA GLN A 165 14.89 12.22 5.95
C GLN A 165 14.58 10.76 6.28
N HIS A 166 14.35 10.41 7.55
CA HIS A 166 14.03 9.03 7.96
C HIS A 166 12.71 8.53 7.35
N LYS A 167 11.83 9.45 6.95
CA LYS A 167 10.58 9.12 6.27
C LYS A 167 10.79 8.84 4.78
N LEU A 168 11.57 9.66 4.08
CA LEU A 168 11.67 9.63 2.61
C LEU A 168 12.90 8.92 2.06
N MET A 169 14.04 8.95 2.75
CA MET A 169 15.30 8.40 2.24
C MET A 169 15.31 6.86 2.22
N PRO A 170 14.85 6.15 3.27
CA PRO A 170 14.69 4.70 3.18
C PRO A 170 13.67 4.26 2.13
N MET A 171 12.65 5.08 1.89
CA MET A 171 11.66 4.86 0.84
C MET A 171 12.25 5.03 -0.56
N LEU A 172 13.09 6.05 -0.78
CA LEU A 172 13.83 6.25 -2.02
C LEU A 172 14.78 5.07 -2.29
N ALA A 173 15.54 4.65 -1.26
CA ALA A 173 16.40 3.48 -1.33
C ALA A 173 15.61 2.20 -1.68
N SER A 174 14.45 1.99 -1.04
CA SER A 174 13.53 0.89 -1.34
C SER A 174 13.01 0.93 -2.78
N THR A 175 12.77 2.12 -3.33
CA THR A 175 12.31 2.30 -4.71
C THR A 175 13.32 1.73 -5.71
N TYR A 176 14.62 1.96 -5.50
CA TYR A 176 15.69 1.37 -6.30
C TYR A 176 15.81 -0.14 -6.09
N ALA A 177 15.75 -0.60 -4.84
CA ALA A 177 15.79 -2.03 -4.53
C ALA A 177 14.68 -2.80 -5.27
N PHE A 178 13.45 -2.28 -5.23
CA PHE A 178 12.30 -2.89 -5.91
C PHE A 178 12.41 -2.78 -7.43
N HIS A 179 13.00 -1.71 -7.95
CA HIS A 179 13.23 -1.58 -9.40
C HIS A 179 14.09 -2.74 -9.92
N PHE A 180 15.23 -3.03 -9.29
CA PHE A 180 16.09 -4.13 -9.73
C PHE A 180 15.47 -5.50 -9.52
N ALA A 181 14.78 -5.71 -8.39
CA ALA A 181 14.10 -6.98 -8.11
C ALA A 181 12.97 -7.27 -9.12
N THR A 182 12.17 -6.25 -9.46
CA THR A 182 11.07 -6.40 -10.44
C THR A 182 11.58 -6.48 -11.87
N LEU A 183 12.69 -5.81 -12.21
CA LEU A 183 13.35 -5.97 -13.51
C LEU A 183 13.83 -7.42 -13.70
N HIS A 184 14.49 -7.99 -12.70
CA HIS A 184 14.89 -9.40 -12.72
C HIS A 184 13.69 -10.34 -12.89
N LEU A 185 12.56 -10.05 -12.23
CA LEU A 185 11.33 -10.84 -12.40
C LEU A 185 10.80 -10.75 -13.85
N VAL A 186 10.82 -9.57 -14.47
CA VAL A 186 10.42 -9.39 -15.88
C VAL A 186 11.32 -10.21 -16.81
N GLU A 187 12.63 -10.23 -16.57
CA GLU A 187 13.59 -11.04 -17.32
C GLU A 187 13.30 -12.54 -17.19
N LYS A 188 13.16 -13.05 -15.95
CA LYS A 188 12.81 -14.46 -15.72
C LYS A 188 11.46 -14.84 -16.33
N TYR A 189 10.47 -13.94 -16.30
CA TYR A 189 9.18 -14.17 -16.95
C TYR A 189 9.30 -14.25 -18.47
N SER A 190 10.10 -13.37 -19.07
CA SER A 190 10.40 -13.42 -20.51
C SER A 190 11.13 -14.72 -20.89
N GLU A 191 12.08 -15.16 -20.08
CA GLU A 191 12.76 -16.46 -20.26
C GLU A 191 11.78 -17.64 -20.13
N MET A 192 10.93 -17.63 -19.11
CA MET A 192 9.89 -18.64 -18.87
C MET A 192 8.92 -18.77 -20.06
N LYS A 193 8.56 -17.66 -20.72
CA LYS A 193 7.70 -17.71 -21.90
C LYS A 193 8.40 -18.28 -23.14
N LYS A 194 9.74 -18.26 -23.17
CA LYS A 194 10.56 -18.82 -24.26
C LYS A 194 10.96 -20.28 -24.01
N SER A 195 11.00 -20.71 -22.74
CA SER A 195 11.40 -22.06 -22.35
C SER A 195 10.21 -22.94 -21.97
N HIS A 196 10.46 -24.24 -21.83
CA HIS A 196 9.51 -25.21 -21.26
C HIS A 196 10.03 -25.79 -19.93
N ASP A 197 10.90 -25.04 -19.24
CA ASP A 197 11.49 -25.47 -17.98
C ASP A 197 10.48 -25.35 -16.82
N GLU A 198 10.04 -26.50 -16.30
CA GLU A 198 9.11 -26.58 -15.17
C GLU A 198 9.65 -25.93 -13.90
N GLN A 199 10.98 -25.99 -13.67
CA GLN A 199 11.59 -25.36 -12.50
C GLN A 199 11.51 -23.84 -12.61
N LEU A 200 11.84 -23.28 -13.78
CA LEU A 200 11.71 -21.84 -14.01
C LEU A 200 10.26 -21.36 -13.87
N VAL A 201 9.27 -22.14 -14.33
CA VAL A 201 7.85 -21.83 -14.13
C VAL A 201 7.50 -21.75 -12.65
N GLY A 202 7.97 -22.72 -11.84
CA GLY A 202 7.78 -22.73 -10.40
C GLY A 202 8.42 -21.52 -9.72
N ASP A 203 9.67 -21.21 -10.07
CA ASP A 203 10.42 -20.06 -9.56
C ASP A 203 9.71 -18.73 -9.85
N VAL A 204 9.29 -18.52 -11.10
CA VAL A 204 8.60 -17.28 -11.53
C VAL A 204 7.24 -17.18 -10.84
N HIS A 205 6.53 -18.30 -10.66
CA HIS A 205 5.27 -18.30 -9.92
C HIS A 205 5.45 -17.83 -8.48
N ALA A 206 6.39 -18.42 -7.73
CA ALA A 206 6.66 -18.04 -6.35
C ALA A 206 7.18 -16.59 -6.24
N LEU A 207 8.14 -16.22 -7.09
CA LEU A 207 8.75 -14.89 -7.06
C LEU A 207 7.75 -13.79 -7.44
N SER A 208 6.92 -14.01 -8.47
CA SER A 208 5.88 -13.05 -8.87
C SER A 208 4.82 -12.88 -7.80
N ALA A 209 4.39 -13.96 -7.14
CA ALA A 209 3.44 -13.89 -6.02
C ALA A 209 4.00 -13.03 -4.89
N GLY A 210 5.25 -13.29 -4.47
CA GLY A 210 5.89 -12.57 -3.38
C GLY A 210 6.21 -11.12 -3.70
N LEU A 211 6.86 -10.83 -4.84
CA LEU A 211 7.18 -9.46 -5.22
C LEU A 211 5.94 -8.61 -5.46
N LYS A 212 4.90 -9.14 -6.13
CA LYS A 212 3.63 -8.43 -6.29
C LYS A 212 3.05 -8.08 -4.93
N ALA A 213 2.90 -9.06 -4.04
CA ALA A 213 2.28 -8.83 -2.73
C ALA A 213 3.06 -7.80 -1.90
N TYR A 214 4.38 -7.95 -1.88
CA TYR A 214 5.26 -7.14 -1.08
C TYR A 214 5.35 -5.69 -1.58
N VAL A 215 5.64 -5.50 -2.87
CA VAL A 215 5.86 -4.16 -3.46
C VAL A 215 4.56 -3.37 -3.50
N THR A 216 3.43 -3.99 -3.79
CA THR A 216 2.12 -3.30 -3.80
C THR A 216 1.74 -2.84 -2.39
N SER A 217 1.91 -3.68 -1.36
CA SER A 217 1.68 -3.27 0.03
C SER A 217 2.58 -2.12 0.47
N PHE A 218 3.87 -2.17 0.13
CA PHE A 218 4.79 -1.08 0.43
C PHE A 218 4.39 0.22 -0.26
N THR A 219 4.03 0.14 -1.55
CA THR A 219 3.68 1.31 -2.36
C THR A 219 2.40 1.99 -1.85
N ALA A 220 1.37 1.21 -1.48
CA ALA A 220 0.11 1.73 -0.94
C ALA A 220 0.33 2.54 0.34
N LYS A 221 1.17 2.04 1.25
CA LYS A 221 1.57 2.76 2.47
C LYS A 221 2.39 4.01 2.13
N SER A 222 3.36 3.88 1.22
CA SER A 222 4.27 4.95 0.81
C SER A 222 3.53 6.14 0.20
N LEU A 223 2.50 5.90 -0.61
CA LEU A 223 1.67 6.97 -1.19
C LEU A 223 1.03 7.87 -0.12
N SER A 224 0.57 7.29 0.99
CA SER A 224 0.01 8.05 2.11
C SER A 224 1.08 8.89 2.81
N ILE A 225 2.26 8.30 3.02
CA ILE A 225 3.41 8.95 3.65
C ILE A 225 3.93 10.11 2.78
N CYS A 226 4.07 9.92 1.47
CA CYS A 226 4.48 10.97 0.53
C CYS A 226 3.49 12.15 0.51
N ARG A 227 2.19 11.85 0.51
CA ARG A 227 1.13 12.86 0.62
C ARG A 227 1.28 13.70 1.90
N GLU A 228 1.49 13.04 3.03
CA GLU A 228 1.65 13.71 4.34
C GLU A 228 2.95 14.51 4.40
N ALA A 229 4.03 14.01 3.79
CA ALA A 229 5.28 14.74 3.65
C ALA A 229 5.13 16.04 2.84
N CYS A 230 4.07 16.15 2.02
CA CYS A 230 3.75 17.36 1.27
C CYS A 230 2.78 18.31 2.00
N GLY A 231 2.40 18.01 3.24
CA GLY A 231 1.49 18.83 4.04
C GLY A 231 0.14 19.09 3.36
N GLY A 232 -0.40 20.31 3.53
CA GLY A 232 -1.67 20.71 2.91
C GLY A 232 -1.66 20.65 1.38
N HIS A 233 -0.53 20.98 0.74
CA HIS A 233 -0.40 20.89 -0.72
C HIS A 233 -0.50 19.44 -1.23
N GLY A 234 -0.11 18.46 -0.41
CA GLY A 234 -0.31 17.04 -0.72
C GLY A 234 -1.78 16.62 -0.79
N TYR A 235 -2.69 17.35 -0.14
CA TYR A 235 -4.14 17.09 -0.19
C TYR A 235 -4.80 17.64 -1.46
N ALA A 236 -4.17 18.60 -2.13
CA ALA A 236 -4.73 19.20 -3.34
C ALA A 236 -4.72 18.18 -4.51
N ALA A 237 -5.89 17.99 -5.13
CA ALA A 237 -6.08 17.01 -6.21
C ALA A 237 -5.11 17.19 -7.38
N VAL A 238 -4.70 18.44 -7.67
CA VAL A 238 -3.73 18.75 -8.72
C VAL A 238 -2.35 18.10 -8.50
N ASN A 239 -1.99 17.79 -7.25
CA ASN A 239 -0.73 17.11 -6.92
C ASN A 239 -0.86 15.57 -6.91
N ARG A 240 -2.01 15.05 -7.36
CA ARG A 240 -2.28 13.66 -7.74
C ARG A 240 -2.12 12.56 -6.70
N PHE A 241 -1.64 12.83 -5.48
CA PHE A 241 -1.54 11.78 -4.47
C PHE A 241 -2.87 11.06 -4.20
N GLY A 242 -4.00 11.79 -4.18
CA GLY A 242 -5.33 11.19 -4.04
C GLY A 242 -5.66 10.22 -5.18
N SER A 243 -5.51 10.66 -6.43
CA SER A 243 -5.75 9.80 -7.61
C SER A 243 -4.80 8.61 -7.66
N LEU A 244 -3.51 8.81 -7.39
CA LEU A 244 -2.51 7.73 -7.35
C LEU A 244 -2.85 6.69 -6.30
N ARG A 245 -3.27 7.11 -5.09
CA ARG A 245 -3.73 6.19 -4.03
C ARG A 245 -4.94 5.40 -4.48
N ASN A 246 -5.96 6.09 -4.97
CA ASN A 246 -7.22 5.47 -5.37
C ASN A 246 -7.05 4.46 -6.52
N ASP A 247 -6.26 4.80 -7.53
CA ASP A 247 -6.02 3.95 -8.69
C ASP A 247 -5.09 2.76 -8.38
N HIS A 248 -4.16 2.94 -7.42
CA HIS A 248 -3.24 1.89 -6.98
C HIS A 248 -3.86 0.93 -5.96
N ASP A 249 -4.84 1.35 -5.17
CA ASP A 249 -5.44 0.58 -4.06
C ASP A 249 -5.78 -0.87 -4.43
N ILE A 250 -6.43 -1.07 -5.59
CA ILE A 250 -6.83 -2.40 -6.08
C ILE A 250 -5.65 -3.33 -6.37
N PHE A 251 -4.43 -2.81 -6.49
CA PHE A 251 -3.23 -3.61 -6.78
C PHE A 251 -2.93 -4.62 -5.67
N GLN A 252 -3.43 -4.39 -4.46
CA GLN A 252 -3.28 -5.33 -3.34
C GLN A 252 -4.25 -6.53 -3.43
N THR A 253 -5.26 -6.47 -4.31
CA THR A 253 -6.38 -7.43 -4.33
C THR A 253 -6.46 -8.22 -5.64
N PHE A 254 -6.43 -7.56 -6.80
CA PHE A 254 -6.55 -8.30 -8.07
C PHE A 254 -5.28 -9.10 -8.40
N GLU A 255 -5.39 -10.08 -9.29
CA GLU A 255 -4.32 -11.05 -9.62
C GLU A 255 -3.84 -11.90 -8.41
N GLY A 256 -4.62 -11.88 -7.32
CA GLY A 256 -4.38 -12.60 -6.07
C GLY A 256 -4.23 -11.63 -4.91
N ASP A 257 -5.03 -11.85 -3.86
CA ASP A 257 -4.90 -11.13 -2.59
C ASP A 257 -3.48 -11.29 -2.03
N ASN A 258 -2.90 -10.20 -1.52
CA ASN A 258 -1.52 -10.18 -1.06
C ASN A 258 -1.26 -11.21 0.06
N THR A 259 -2.19 -11.43 0.98
CA THR A 259 -2.05 -12.42 2.06
C THR A 259 -2.07 -13.84 1.51
N VAL A 260 -2.95 -14.13 0.56
CA VAL A 260 -3.03 -15.42 -0.12
C VAL A 260 -1.78 -15.69 -0.97
N LEU A 261 -1.22 -14.68 -1.63
CA LEU A 261 0.01 -14.84 -2.40
C LEU A 261 1.24 -15.11 -1.50
N LEU A 262 1.35 -14.43 -0.36
CA LEU A 262 2.40 -14.72 0.62
C LEU A 262 2.30 -16.16 1.17
N GLN A 263 1.08 -16.70 1.32
CA GLN A 263 0.90 -18.12 1.66
C GLN A 263 1.47 -19.07 0.59
N GLN A 264 1.33 -18.73 -0.71
CA GLN A 264 1.91 -19.53 -1.80
C GLN A 264 3.43 -19.56 -1.70
N VAL A 265 4.05 -18.41 -1.43
CA VAL A 265 5.51 -18.31 -1.20
C VAL A 265 5.94 -19.16 -0.01
N ALA A 266 5.26 -19.05 1.13
CA ALA A 266 5.59 -19.84 2.31
C ALA A 266 5.43 -21.35 2.06
N GLY A 267 4.38 -21.76 1.34
CA GLY A 267 4.15 -23.14 0.95
C GLY A 267 5.25 -23.70 0.05
N ASP A 268 5.71 -22.90 -0.91
CA ASP A 268 6.82 -23.26 -1.79
C ASP A 268 8.14 -23.43 -0.99
N LEU A 269 8.46 -22.48 -0.10
CA LEU A 269 9.63 -22.57 0.77
C LEU A 269 9.62 -23.83 1.66
N LEU A 270 8.46 -24.18 2.22
CA LEU A 270 8.30 -25.40 3.02
C LEU A 270 8.44 -26.67 2.19
N LYS A 271 7.95 -26.66 0.94
CA LYS A 271 8.12 -27.78 0.01
C LYS A 271 9.60 -27.97 -0.34
N GLN A 272 10.31 -26.90 -0.68
CA GLN A 272 11.75 -26.93 -0.93
C GLN A 272 12.52 -27.40 0.31
N TYR A 273 12.12 -26.93 1.50
CA TYR A 273 12.67 -27.39 2.77
C TYR A 273 12.49 -28.90 2.92
N GLN A 274 11.28 -29.42 2.75
CA GLN A 274 11.00 -30.86 2.87
C GLN A 274 11.83 -31.70 1.89
N GLN A 275 11.98 -31.27 0.64
CA GLN A 275 12.81 -31.95 -0.37
C GLN A 275 14.29 -32.01 0.04
N LYS A 276 14.84 -30.91 0.56
CA LYS A 276 16.23 -30.87 1.08
C LYS A 276 16.43 -31.74 2.32
N PHE A 277 15.39 -31.98 3.12
CA PHE A 277 15.44 -32.92 4.25
C PHE A 277 15.42 -34.39 3.81
N GLN A 278 14.74 -34.71 2.71
CA GLN A 278 14.73 -36.07 2.14
C GLN A 278 16.07 -36.45 1.49
N GLY A 279 16.89 -35.47 1.11
CA GLY A 279 18.23 -35.67 0.53
C GLY A 279 19.42 -35.50 1.49
N GLY A 280 19.20 -35.30 2.80
CA GLY A 280 20.27 -35.19 3.82
C GLY A 280 21.15 -33.93 3.77
N THR A 281 21.01 -33.09 2.74
CA THR A 281 21.94 -31.98 2.44
C THR A 281 21.67 -30.68 3.21
N PHE A 282 20.51 -30.55 3.87
CA PHE A 282 20.13 -29.31 4.58
C PHE A 282 20.99 -29.02 5.81
N ALA A 283 21.53 -30.06 6.46
CA ALA A 283 22.49 -29.87 7.56
C ALA A 283 23.68 -29.04 7.09
N VAL A 284 24.13 -29.14 5.83
CA VAL A 284 25.29 -28.39 5.32
C VAL A 284 24.95 -26.93 5.06
N THR A 285 23.81 -26.57 4.45
CA THR A 285 23.43 -25.16 4.23
C THR A 285 23.00 -24.47 5.52
N TRP A 286 22.29 -25.18 6.40
CA TRP A 286 21.91 -24.66 7.71
C TRP A 286 23.12 -24.57 8.64
N ASN A 287 24.01 -25.56 8.68
CA ASN A 287 25.27 -25.46 9.41
C ASN A 287 26.16 -24.40 8.76
N TYR A 288 26.21 -24.24 7.44
CA TYR A 288 26.95 -23.14 6.81
C TYR A 288 26.39 -21.76 7.18
N LEU A 289 25.07 -21.56 7.14
CA LEU A 289 24.47 -20.28 7.54
C LEU A 289 24.57 -20.06 9.04
N ARG A 290 24.42 -21.12 9.83
CA ARG A 290 24.59 -21.11 11.29
C ARG A 290 26.04 -20.99 11.69
N GLU A 291 27.01 -21.52 10.97
CA GLU A 291 28.46 -21.43 11.19
C GLU A 291 28.99 -20.11 10.68
N SER A 292 28.53 -19.62 9.52
CA SER A 292 28.77 -18.25 9.07
C SER A 292 28.30 -17.29 10.15
N MET A 293 27.04 -17.42 10.60
CA MET A 293 26.49 -16.60 11.69
C MET A 293 27.09 -16.88 13.07
N ASN A 294 27.40 -18.11 13.45
CA ASN A 294 28.01 -18.46 14.75
C ASN A 294 29.49 -18.08 14.78
N ALA A 295 30.19 -18.10 13.66
CA ALA A 295 31.50 -17.48 13.53
C ALA A 295 31.39 -15.96 13.75
N TYR A 296 30.27 -15.34 13.35
CA TYR A 296 29.99 -13.93 13.67
C TYR A 296 29.39 -13.70 15.08
N LEU A 297 28.70 -14.67 15.69
CA LEU A 297 27.93 -14.50 16.95
C LEU A 297 28.55 -15.14 18.20
N SER A 298 29.46 -16.12 18.06
CA SER A 298 29.90 -16.98 19.18
C SER A 298 31.41 -17.11 19.36
N GLN A 299 32.20 -16.14 18.87
CA GLN A 299 33.61 -16.03 19.27
C GLN A 299 33.78 -15.07 20.46
N PRO A 300 34.22 -15.57 21.63
CA PRO A 300 34.58 -14.72 22.75
C PRO A 300 36.08 -14.34 22.70
N ASN A 301 36.34 -13.02 22.75
CA ASN A 301 37.57 -12.30 23.18
C ASN A 301 38.68 -12.01 22.14
N PRO A 302 39.51 -10.93 22.29
CA PRO A 302 39.45 -9.73 23.16
C PRO A 302 39.60 -8.40 22.36
N VAL A 303 39.28 -8.41 21.05
CA VAL A 303 39.34 -7.24 20.13
C VAL A 303 37.92 -6.69 19.92
N THR A 304 37.33 -6.23 21.01
CA THR A 304 35.92 -5.81 21.16
C THR A 304 35.61 -4.40 20.64
N SER A 305 36.39 -3.85 19.70
CA SER A 305 36.23 -2.47 19.20
C SER A 305 35.97 -2.30 17.70
N ARG A 306 35.82 -3.38 16.91
CA ARG A 306 35.69 -3.28 15.43
C ARG A 306 34.39 -3.78 14.78
N TRP A 307 33.43 -4.31 15.55
CA TRP A 307 32.31 -5.08 15.00
C TRP A 307 30.97 -4.30 14.95
N GLU A 308 30.90 -3.16 15.62
CA GLU A 308 29.93 -2.10 15.33
C GLU A 308 30.46 -1.09 14.31
N SER A 309 31.61 -1.38 13.68
CA SER A 309 32.21 -0.46 12.72
C SER A 309 31.29 -0.28 11.53
N GLU A 310 31.25 0.95 11.03
CA GLU A 310 30.49 1.31 9.84
C GLU A 310 30.84 0.40 8.65
N ASP A 311 32.12 0.09 8.46
CA ASP A 311 32.58 -0.77 7.36
C ASP A 311 31.99 -2.19 7.42
N HIS A 312 31.87 -2.76 8.62
CA HIS A 312 31.30 -4.11 8.79
C HIS A 312 29.80 -4.12 8.49
N LEU A 313 29.05 -3.16 9.05
CA LEU A 313 27.59 -3.06 8.85
C LEU A 313 27.24 -2.73 7.39
N ARG A 314 28.16 -2.12 6.65
CA ARG A 314 28.04 -1.80 5.23
C ARG A 314 28.60 -2.87 4.30
N ASP A 315 29.08 -4.00 4.81
CA ASP A 315 29.53 -5.11 3.97
C ASP A 315 28.31 -5.82 3.32
N PRO A 316 28.22 -5.87 1.97
CA PRO A 316 27.11 -6.55 1.29
C PRO A 316 26.97 -8.03 1.66
N LYS A 317 28.08 -8.71 1.98
CA LYS A 317 28.03 -10.12 2.38
C LYS A 317 27.38 -10.25 3.76
N PHE A 318 27.83 -9.47 4.74
CA PHE A 318 27.18 -9.41 6.06
C PHE A 318 25.69 -9.11 5.96
N GLN A 319 25.32 -8.05 5.22
CA GLN A 319 23.92 -7.65 5.06
C GLN A 319 23.08 -8.78 4.46
N LEU A 320 23.54 -9.41 3.37
CA LEU A 320 22.80 -10.50 2.74
C LEU A 320 22.71 -11.75 3.62
N ASP A 321 23.79 -12.11 4.31
CA ASP A 321 23.82 -13.25 5.22
C ASP A 321 22.86 -13.03 6.41
N ALA A 322 22.71 -11.79 6.90
CA ALA A 322 21.74 -11.43 7.95
C ALA A 322 20.28 -11.67 7.51
N PHE A 323 19.90 -11.22 6.30
CA PHE A 323 18.56 -11.47 5.74
C PHE A 323 18.30 -12.97 5.52
N ARG A 324 19.27 -13.70 4.97
CA ARG A 324 19.18 -15.14 4.73
C ARG A 324 19.08 -15.94 6.02
N TYR A 325 19.79 -15.53 7.07
CA TYR A 325 19.68 -16.14 8.38
C TYR A 325 18.29 -15.94 8.97
N ARG A 326 17.75 -14.70 8.96
CA ARG A 326 16.40 -14.42 9.43
C ARG A 326 15.38 -15.33 8.74
N THR A 327 15.45 -15.41 7.41
CA THR A 327 14.56 -16.28 6.61
C THR A 327 14.70 -17.75 7.00
N SER A 328 15.93 -18.23 7.16
CA SER A 328 16.20 -19.63 7.50
C SER A 328 15.71 -20.00 8.90
N ARG A 329 15.88 -19.09 9.88
CA ARG A 329 15.38 -19.24 11.25
C ARG A 329 13.86 -19.28 11.29
N LEU A 330 13.19 -18.38 10.56
CA LEU A 330 11.73 -18.36 10.43
C LEU A 330 11.24 -19.66 9.77
N LEU A 331 11.90 -20.13 8.71
CA LEU A 331 11.55 -21.35 7.99
C LEU A 331 11.61 -22.58 8.90
N GLN A 332 12.72 -22.75 9.61
CA GLN A 332 12.91 -23.86 10.53
C GLN A 332 11.86 -23.83 11.65
N SER A 333 11.68 -22.68 12.29
CA SER A 333 10.73 -22.54 13.40
C SER A 333 9.27 -22.69 12.94
N ALA A 334 8.92 -22.24 11.72
CA ALA A 334 7.61 -22.47 11.11
C ALA A 334 7.39 -23.96 10.83
N ALA A 335 8.35 -24.65 10.23
CA ALA A 335 8.28 -26.09 9.97
C ALA A 335 8.12 -26.91 11.27
N MET A 336 8.85 -26.56 12.33
CA MET A 336 8.70 -27.22 13.64
C MET A 336 7.32 -26.99 14.24
N ARG A 337 6.79 -25.76 14.18
CA ARG A 337 5.46 -25.42 14.70
C ARG A 337 4.36 -26.12 13.92
N LEU A 338 4.47 -26.18 12.59
CA LEU A 338 3.57 -26.97 11.75
C LEU A 338 3.59 -28.44 12.17
N ARG A 339 4.78 -29.06 12.27
CA ARG A 339 4.90 -30.46 12.71
C ARG A 339 4.28 -30.70 14.09
N LYS A 340 4.46 -29.76 15.03
CA LYS A 340 3.86 -29.83 16.38
C LYS A 340 2.34 -29.80 16.31
N HIS A 341 1.77 -28.85 15.58
CA HIS A 341 0.31 -28.66 15.53
C HIS A 341 -0.40 -29.66 14.61
N SER A 342 0.27 -30.22 13.60
CA SER A 342 -0.33 -31.21 12.69
C SER A 342 -0.78 -32.47 13.43
N LYS A 343 -0.10 -32.83 14.53
CA LYS A 343 -0.47 -33.99 15.36
C LYS A 343 -1.82 -33.84 16.06
N THR A 344 -2.24 -32.61 16.37
CA THR A 344 -3.45 -32.35 17.16
C THR A 344 -4.57 -31.69 16.36
N LEU A 345 -4.24 -30.91 15.33
CA LEU A 345 -5.20 -30.10 14.57
C LEU A 345 -5.34 -30.54 13.09
N GLY A 346 -4.60 -31.57 12.67
CA GLY A 346 -4.46 -31.92 11.25
C GLY A 346 -3.73 -30.85 10.43
N SER A 347 -3.53 -31.11 9.14
CA SER A 347 -2.72 -30.22 8.26
C SER A 347 -3.32 -28.82 8.13
N PHE A 348 -4.64 -28.72 7.91
CA PHE A 348 -5.32 -27.43 7.76
C PHE A 348 -5.29 -26.61 9.07
N GLY A 349 -5.64 -27.23 10.20
CA GLY A 349 -5.64 -26.55 11.48
C GLY A 349 -4.23 -26.11 11.91
N ALA A 350 -3.20 -26.90 11.60
CA ALA A 350 -1.80 -26.51 11.82
C ALA A 350 -1.37 -25.33 10.95
N TRP A 351 -1.72 -25.36 9.65
CA TRP A 351 -1.46 -24.26 8.72
C TRP A 351 -2.08 -22.96 9.24
N ASN A 352 -3.37 -22.98 9.54
CA ASN A 352 -4.10 -21.82 10.07
C ASN A 352 -3.50 -21.31 11.39
N ARG A 353 -3.12 -22.22 12.30
CA ARG A 353 -2.48 -21.87 13.59
C ARG A 353 -1.09 -21.22 13.42
N CYS A 354 -0.41 -21.50 12.32
CA CYS A 354 0.92 -20.96 12.02
C CYS A 354 0.88 -19.82 10.99
N LEU A 355 -0.29 -19.39 10.53
CA LEU A 355 -0.44 -18.56 9.35
C LEU A 355 0.38 -17.27 9.41
N ASN A 356 0.25 -16.48 10.48
CA ASN A 356 1.02 -15.23 10.62
C ASN A 356 2.54 -15.46 10.56
N HIS A 357 3.02 -16.58 11.08
CA HIS A 357 4.44 -16.93 11.01
C HIS A 357 4.88 -17.27 9.58
N LEU A 358 3.99 -17.92 8.81
CA LEU A 358 4.21 -18.22 7.39
C LEU A 358 4.24 -16.94 6.54
N LEU A 359 3.38 -15.97 6.86
CA LEU A 359 3.38 -14.67 6.19
C LEU A 359 4.70 -13.92 6.44
N THR A 360 5.14 -13.82 7.70
CA THR A 360 6.44 -13.21 8.05
C THR A 360 7.63 -13.93 7.39
N LEU A 361 7.58 -15.26 7.29
CA LEU A 361 8.59 -16.03 6.56
C LEU A 361 8.64 -15.65 5.08
N ALA A 362 7.48 -15.58 4.42
CA ALA A 362 7.40 -15.21 3.01
C ALA A 362 7.94 -13.79 2.76
N GLU A 363 7.55 -12.81 3.58
CA GLU A 363 8.08 -11.45 3.49
C GLU A 363 9.59 -11.41 3.68
N SER A 364 10.11 -12.09 4.71
CA SER A 364 11.56 -12.17 4.97
C SER A 364 12.33 -12.76 3.78
N HIS A 365 11.77 -13.78 3.13
CA HIS A 365 12.37 -14.39 1.95
C HIS A 365 12.42 -13.39 0.78
N ILE A 366 11.31 -12.72 0.48
CA ILE A 366 11.24 -11.75 -0.61
C ILE A 366 12.17 -10.57 -0.37
N GLU A 367 12.28 -10.09 0.87
CA GLU A 367 13.26 -9.09 1.27
C GLU A 367 14.71 -9.52 0.99
N SER A 368 15.03 -10.78 1.22
CA SER A 368 16.37 -11.34 0.95
C SER A 368 16.66 -11.35 -0.55
N VAL A 369 15.67 -11.73 -1.36
CA VAL A 369 15.79 -11.72 -2.83
C VAL A 369 15.95 -10.30 -3.37
N ILE A 370 15.19 -9.34 -2.84
CA ILE A 370 15.29 -7.92 -3.23
C ILE A 370 16.70 -7.40 -2.96
N LEU A 371 17.25 -7.65 -1.77
CA LEU A 371 18.60 -7.22 -1.42
C LEU A 371 19.66 -7.88 -2.32
N GLU A 372 19.55 -9.18 -2.56
CA GLU A 372 20.46 -9.91 -3.45
C GLU A 372 20.50 -9.29 -4.85
N LYS A 373 19.34 -9.02 -5.45
CA LYS A 373 19.27 -8.41 -6.78
C LYS A 373 19.77 -6.97 -6.80
N PHE A 374 19.61 -6.22 -5.71
CA PHE A 374 20.19 -4.88 -5.61
C PHE A 374 21.74 -4.95 -5.56
N ILE A 375 22.30 -5.85 -4.76
CA ILE A 375 23.75 -6.06 -4.68
C ILE A 375 24.33 -6.50 -6.04
N GLU A 376 23.65 -7.40 -6.76
CA GLU A 376 24.05 -7.83 -8.11
C GLU A 376 24.02 -6.68 -9.12
N ALA A 377 23.00 -5.82 -9.07
CA ALA A 377 22.91 -4.65 -9.93
C ALA A 377 24.06 -3.66 -9.68
N ILE A 378 24.45 -3.44 -8.41
CA ILE A 378 25.61 -2.61 -8.04
C ILE A 378 26.90 -3.19 -8.61
N LYS A 379 27.11 -4.51 -8.48
CA LYS A 379 28.30 -5.19 -9.03
C LYS A 379 28.38 -5.08 -10.55
N SER A 380 27.24 -5.09 -11.21
CA SER A 380 27.13 -5.00 -12.67
C SER A 380 27.11 -3.56 -13.20
N CYS A 381 27.08 -2.56 -12.32
CA CYS A 381 27.05 -1.14 -12.69
C CYS A 381 28.43 -0.69 -13.20
N PRO A 382 28.59 -0.31 -14.47
CA PRO A 382 29.88 0.06 -15.03
C PRO A 382 30.36 1.42 -14.50
N ASP A 383 29.45 2.40 -14.45
CA ASP A 383 29.76 3.75 -13.99
C ASP A 383 30.07 3.78 -12.49
N ALA A 384 31.22 4.37 -12.13
CA ALA A 384 31.72 4.36 -10.76
C ALA A 384 30.89 5.26 -9.82
N SER A 385 30.38 6.39 -10.34
CA SER A 385 29.61 7.34 -9.54
C SER A 385 28.22 6.79 -9.24
N ALA A 386 27.53 6.27 -10.25
CA ALA A 386 26.26 5.55 -10.10
C ALA A 386 26.42 4.34 -9.18
N ARG A 387 27.51 3.56 -9.32
CA ARG A 387 27.78 2.43 -8.43
C ARG A 387 27.92 2.86 -6.97
N ALA A 388 28.58 3.98 -6.70
CA ALA A 388 28.70 4.53 -5.34
C ALA A 388 27.35 5.02 -4.80
N ALA A 389 26.55 5.73 -5.61
CA ALA A 389 25.21 6.18 -5.24
C ALA A 389 24.25 5.00 -4.96
N LEU A 390 24.28 3.96 -5.81
CA LEU A 390 23.50 2.74 -5.63
C LEU A 390 23.95 1.96 -4.39
N LYS A 391 25.25 1.87 -4.13
CA LYS A 391 25.78 1.25 -2.91
C LYS A 391 25.29 1.96 -1.66
N LEU A 392 25.30 3.29 -1.66
CA LEU A 392 24.78 4.09 -0.55
C LEU A 392 23.28 3.84 -0.32
N ALA A 393 22.48 3.83 -1.39
CA ALA A 393 21.06 3.51 -1.30
C ALA A 393 20.82 2.06 -0.82
N CYS A 394 21.61 1.10 -1.27
CA CYS A 394 21.52 -0.29 -0.85
C CYS A 394 21.86 -0.48 0.63
N ASP A 395 22.89 0.21 1.14
CA ASP A 395 23.23 0.18 2.56
C ASP A 395 22.06 0.71 3.42
N LEU A 396 21.46 1.83 3.01
CA LEU A 396 20.30 2.38 3.70
C LEU A 396 19.12 1.42 3.68
N TYR A 397 18.81 0.83 2.52
CA TYR A 397 17.74 -0.18 2.40
C TYR A 397 17.99 -1.41 3.29
N ALA A 398 19.22 -1.93 3.30
CA ALA A 398 19.56 -3.12 4.07
C ALA A 398 19.45 -2.85 5.58
N LEU A 399 20.03 -1.75 6.06
CA LEU A 399 20.08 -1.44 7.49
C LEU A 399 18.74 -1.01 8.07
N ASP A 400 17.92 -0.28 7.31
CA ASP A 400 16.54 0.07 7.69
C ASP A 400 15.69 -1.18 7.98
N ARG A 401 15.95 -2.28 7.25
CA ARG A 401 15.22 -3.55 7.42
C ARG A 401 15.82 -4.48 8.46
N ILE A 402 17.15 -4.58 8.52
CA ILE A 402 17.85 -5.42 9.50
C ILE A 402 17.55 -4.96 10.94
N TRP A 403 17.41 -3.64 11.13
CA TRP A 403 17.10 -3.05 12.43
C TRP A 403 15.90 -3.70 13.14
N ASN A 404 14.88 -4.13 12.38
CA ASN A 404 13.67 -4.71 12.97
C ASN A 404 13.90 -6.11 13.57
N ASP A 405 15.00 -6.78 13.23
CA ASP A 405 15.19 -8.21 13.49
C ASP A 405 16.42 -8.56 14.35
N ILE A 406 17.40 -7.66 14.49
CA ILE A 406 18.63 -7.96 15.24
C ILE A 406 18.78 -7.06 16.48
N GLY A 407 18.33 -7.58 17.62
CA GLY A 407 18.38 -6.88 18.91
C GLY A 407 19.78 -6.52 19.41
N THR A 408 20.80 -7.32 19.08
CA THR A 408 22.18 -7.14 19.59
C THR A 408 22.88 -5.93 18.95
N TYR A 409 22.68 -5.69 17.65
CA TYR A 409 23.33 -4.58 16.92
C TYR A 409 22.45 -3.36 16.80
N ARG A 410 21.28 -3.40 17.46
CA ARG A 410 20.22 -2.40 17.36
C ARG A 410 20.86 -1.01 17.38
N ASN A 411 21.32 -0.50 18.52
CA ASN A 411 21.81 0.88 18.65
C ASN A 411 22.82 1.36 17.58
N ALA A 412 23.77 0.52 17.16
CA ALA A 412 24.74 0.87 16.12
C ALA A 412 24.06 1.01 14.74
N ILE A 413 23.16 0.09 14.41
CA ILE A 413 22.35 0.15 13.19
C ILE A 413 21.43 1.39 13.19
N HIS A 414 20.88 1.81 14.34
CA HIS A 414 20.07 3.05 14.38
C HIS A 414 20.90 4.22 13.85
N LYS A 415 22.02 4.49 14.55
CA LYS A 415 22.85 5.66 14.31
C LYS A 415 23.37 5.68 12.88
N LEU A 416 23.75 4.52 12.37
CA LEU A 416 24.20 4.38 10.99
C LEU A 416 23.06 4.61 9.99
N THR A 417 21.85 4.13 10.25
CA THR A 417 20.68 4.38 9.39
C THR A 417 20.33 5.88 9.34
N GLU A 418 20.41 6.58 10.47
CA GLU A 418 20.22 8.04 10.54
C GLU A 418 21.29 8.77 9.71
N TYR A 419 22.55 8.35 9.85
CA TYR A 419 23.66 8.92 9.07
C TYR A 419 23.56 8.64 7.57
N LEU A 420 23.18 7.42 7.17
CA LEU A 420 22.98 7.07 5.77
C LEU A 420 21.77 7.79 5.18
N SER A 421 20.72 8.03 5.96
CA SER A 421 19.59 8.88 5.54
C SER A 421 20.07 10.29 5.21
N PHE A 422 20.93 10.87 6.04
CA PHE A 422 21.58 12.16 5.75
C PHE A 422 22.45 12.10 4.48
N GLN A 423 23.25 11.05 4.30
CA GLN A 423 24.07 10.90 3.09
C GLN A 423 23.22 10.76 1.82
N VAL A 424 22.15 9.95 1.85
CA VAL A 424 21.22 9.80 0.71
C VAL A 424 20.50 11.12 0.42
N ARG A 425 20.16 11.90 1.45
CA ARG A 425 19.59 13.26 1.27
C ARG A 425 20.48 14.18 0.45
N ASN A 426 21.81 14.02 0.52
CA ASN A 426 22.74 14.86 -0.24
C ASN A 426 22.72 14.57 -1.75
N ILE A 427 22.24 13.40 -2.16
CA ILE A 427 22.11 12.99 -3.56
C ILE A 427 20.65 12.69 -3.96
N ALA A 428 19.68 13.08 -3.13
CA ALA A 428 18.29 12.69 -3.30
C ALA A 428 17.67 13.27 -4.58
N ARG A 429 18.11 14.48 -4.99
CA ARG A 429 17.65 15.12 -6.23
C ARG A 429 18.10 14.32 -7.44
N GLU A 430 19.39 14.00 -7.49
CA GLU A 430 20.03 13.24 -8.56
C GLU A 430 19.39 11.86 -8.70
N LEU A 431 19.08 11.21 -7.57
CA LEU A 431 18.38 9.92 -7.57
C LEU A 431 16.95 10.02 -8.13
N VAL A 432 16.15 11.03 -7.77
CA VAL A 432 14.79 11.15 -8.34
C VAL A 432 14.82 11.63 -9.80
N ASP A 433 15.79 12.47 -10.17
CA ASP A 433 15.97 12.93 -11.54
C ASP A 433 16.45 11.78 -12.45
N ALA A 434 17.22 10.83 -11.92
CA ALA A 434 17.63 9.61 -12.64
C ALA A 434 16.48 8.64 -12.97
N PHE A 435 15.28 8.83 -12.42
CA PHE A 435 14.09 8.13 -12.91
C PHE A 435 13.61 8.65 -14.27
N ASP A 436 14.11 9.82 -14.70
CA ASP A 436 13.80 10.47 -15.96
C ASP A 436 12.29 10.60 -16.21
N LEU A 437 11.58 11.07 -15.19
CA LEU A 437 10.13 11.28 -15.24
C LEU A 437 9.83 12.66 -15.85
N PRO A 438 9.20 12.72 -17.04
CA PRO A 438 8.79 13.98 -17.63
C PRO A 438 7.66 14.64 -16.83
N ASP A 439 7.60 15.96 -16.81
CA ASP A 439 6.57 16.70 -16.06
C ASP A 439 5.14 16.38 -16.53
N HIS A 440 4.94 16.04 -17.81
CA HIS A 440 3.65 15.60 -18.35
C HIS A 440 3.23 14.20 -17.89
N VAL A 441 4.15 13.39 -17.32
CA VAL A 441 3.87 12.11 -16.65
C VAL A 441 3.67 12.34 -15.16
N THR A 442 4.52 13.17 -14.54
CA THR A 442 4.44 13.53 -13.11
C THR A 442 3.12 14.24 -12.80
N ARG A 443 2.72 15.20 -13.64
CA ARG A 443 1.44 15.96 -13.60
C ARG A 443 1.08 16.47 -12.20
N ALA A 444 2.09 16.89 -11.43
CA ALA A 444 1.94 17.46 -10.11
C ALA A 444 2.81 18.72 -10.03
N PRO A 445 2.22 19.92 -9.96
CA PRO A 445 2.97 21.19 -9.92
C PRO A 445 4.10 21.23 -8.89
N ILE A 446 3.87 20.66 -7.70
CA ILE A 446 4.88 20.64 -6.63
C ILE A 446 6.03 19.66 -6.87
N GLY A 447 5.93 18.79 -7.88
CA GLY A 447 6.90 17.76 -8.22
C GLY A 447 7.59 17.99 -9.57
N MET A 448 7.41 19.15 -10.20
CA MET A 448 8.00 19.44 -11.50
C MET A 448 9.52 19.65 -11.43
N GLN A 449 10.21 19.48 -12.57
CA GLN A 449 11.66 19.66 -12.67
C GLN A 449 12.08 21.12 -12.44
N SER A 450 11.28 22.08 -12.91
CA SER A 450 11.51 23.51 -12.66
C SER A 450 10.92 23.93 -11.31
N THR A 451 11.80 24.27 -10.36
CA THR A 451 11.39 24.71 -9.01
C THR A 451 10.91 26.16 -8.97
N VAL A 452 11.36 27.00 -9.90
CA VAL A 452 11.03 28.44 -9.97
C VAL A 452 9.54 28.65 -10.24
N GLU A 453 8.89 27.70 -10.92
CA GLU A 453 7.50 27.84 -11.33
C GLU A 453 6.52 27.03 -10.48
N ALA A 454 6.98 26.13 -9.61
CA ALA A 454 6.12 25.16 -8.90
C ALA A 454 4.93 25.82 -8.16
N TYR A 455 5.18 26.89 -7.39
CA TYR A 455 4.12 27.64 -6.69
C TYR A 455 3.25 28.47 -7.63
N SER A 456 3.84 29.04 -8.69
CA SER A 456 3.09 29.79 -9.69
C SER A 456 2.13 28.89 -10.47
N GLN A 457 2.57 27.69 -10.87
CA GLN A 457 1.74 26.74 -11.58
C GLN A 457 0.70 26.10 -10.65
N TYR A 458 1.03 25.87 -9.38
CA TYR A 458 0.06 25.42 -8.38
C TYR A 458 -1.08 26.44 -8.20
N THR A 459 -0.76 27.74 -8.10
CA THR A 459 -1.77 28.81 -7.98
C THR A 459 -2.59 28.99 -9.26
N HIS A 460 -1.96 28.92 -10.44
CA HIS A 460 -2.70 28.94 -11.71
C HIS A 460 -3.67 27.75 -11.85
N SER A 461 -3.22 26.54 -11.54
CA SER A 461 -4.04 25.32 -11.66
C SER A 461 -5.19 25.22 -10.65
N SER A 462 -5.11 25.96 -9.55
CA SER A 462 -6.18 26.07 -8.53
C SER A 462 -7.17 27.21 -8.79
N SER A 463 -6.83 28.16 -9.66
CA SER A 463 -7.64 29.36 -9.95
C SER A 463 -8.85 29.12 -10.87
N SER A 464 -9.00 27.92 -11.42
CA SER A 464 -10.15 27.55 -12.27
C SER A 464 -11.39 27.23 -11.42
N CYS A 465 -12.00 28.26 -10.83
CA CYS A 465 -13.31 28.11 -10.20
C CYS A 465 -14.37 27.79 -11.28
N PRO A 466 -15.05 26.63 -11.23
CA PRO A 466 -16.14 26.35 -12.16
C PRO A 466 -17.27 27.33 -11.86
N THR A 467 -17.59 28.19 -12.83
CA THR A 467 -18.64 29.23 -12.71
C THR A 467 -20.02 28.71 -12.27
N GLU A 468 -20.27 27.41 -12.36
CA GLU A 468 -21.51 26.77 -11.89
C GLU A 468 -21.65 26.76 -10.37
N TRP A 469 -20.57 26.57 -9.60
CA TRP A 469 -20.65 26.59 -8.13
C TRP A 469 -21.02 27.99 -7.61
N CYS A 470 -20.48 29.05 -8.22
CA CYS A 470 -20.87 30.43 -7.92
C CYS A 470 -22.36 30.71 -8.24
N ARG A 471 -22.96 30.03 -9.22
CA ARG A 471 -24.39 30.22 -9.57
C ARG A 471 -25.33 29.62 -8.53
N SER A 472 -25.06 28.39 -8.08
CA SER A 472 -25.87 27.74 -7.02
C SER A 472 -25.66 28.43 -5.67
N TYR A 473 -24.43 28.82 -5.34
CA TYR A 473 -24.14 29.59 -4.13
C TYR A 473 -24.85 30.95 -4.14
N ARG A 474 -24.89 31.65 -5.28
CA ARG A 474 -25.66 32.89 -5.41
C ARG A 474 -27.16 32.69 -5.20
N LYS A 475 -27.76 31.59 -5.68
CA LYS A 475 -29.20 31.32 -5.45
C LYS A 475 -29.50 31.06 -3.98
N VAL A 476 -28.71 30.22 -3.31
CA VAL A 476 -28.96 29.84 -1.91
C VAL A 476 -28.59 30.97 -0.95
N LEU A 477 -27.42 31.59 -1.13
CA LEU A 477 -26.96 32.69 -0.27
C LEU A 477 -27.85 33.92 -0.42
N MET A 478 -28.28 34.26 -1.65
CA MET A 478 -29.22 35.38 -1.84
C MET A 478 -30.59 35.05 -1.26
N ALA A 479 -31.07 33.80 -1.36
CA ALA A 479 -32.30 33.39 -0.70
C ALA A 479 -32.21 33.55 0.83
N SER A 480 -31.13 33.08 1.46
CA SER A 480 -30.90 33.23 2.91
C SER A 480 -30.66 34.67 3.36
N LEU A 481 -30.04 35.52 2.53
CA LEU A 481 -29.86 36.95 2.82
C LEU A 481 -31.17 37.73 2.63
N SER A 482 -32.05 37.29 1.72
CA SER A 482 -33.34 37.92 1.43
C SER A 482 -34.49 37.51 2.37
N SER A 483 -34.33 36.43 3.15
CA SER A 483 -35.37 35.91 4.05
C SER A 483 -35.38 36.57 5.44
N SER A 484 -34.96 37.82 5.56
CA SER A 484 -34.93 38.55 6.84
C SER A 484 -36.13 39.49 6.98
N ASP A 485 -37.28 38.92 7.35
CA ASP A 485 -38.31 39.65 8.07
C ASP A 485 -38.15 39.40 9.58
N GLY A 486 -37.70 40.44 10.30
CA GLY A 486 -38.02 40.61 11.72
C GLY A 486 -36.89 40.50 12.74
N LYS A 487 -36.01 41.51 12.81
CA LYS A 487 -35.78 42.35 14.02
C LYS A 487 -34.68 43.38 13.75
N ALA A 488 -35.03 44.65 13.91
CA ALA A 488 -34.20 45.81 13.67
C ALA A 488 -32.91 45.80 14.52
N LEU A 489 -31.77 46.09 13.88
CA LEU A 489 -30.59 46.62 14.56
C LEU A 489 -30.03 47.82 13.75
N ILE A 490 -30.35 49.00 14.28
CA ILE A 490 -29.67 50.31 14.18
C ILE A 490 -29.85 51.10 12.85
N PRO A 491 -30.25 52.40 12.89
CA PRO A 491 -30.35 53.21 11.68
C PRO A 491 -28.97 53.47 11.07
N ALA A 492 -28.86 53.24 9.76
CA ALA A 492 -27.71 53.65 8.98
C ALA A 492 -27.68 55.18 8.83
N ASP A 493 -26.58 55.79 9.28
CA ASP A 493 -26.21 57.16 8.94
C ASP A 493 -26.00 57.26 7.42
N GLN A 494 -26.93 57.95 6.76
CA GLN A 494 -26.88 58.27 5.33
C GLN A 494 -25.83 59.36 5.06
N SER A 495 -24.54 59.01 5.07
CA SER A 495 -23.51 59.96 4.62
C SER A 495 -22.27 59.36 3.95
N ARG A 496 -22.17 58.04 3.73
CA ARG A 496 -20.98 57.44 3.06
C ARG A 496 -21.27 56.28 2.13
N GLN A 497 -22.10 56.48 1.10
CA GLN A 497 -22.08 55.64 -0.10
C GLN A 497 -22.29 56.48 -1.36
N ARG A 498 -21.24 57.21 -1.74
CA ARG A 498 -20.95 57.51 -3.15
C ARG A 498 -19.49 57.22 -3.38
N THR A 499 -19.19 56.64 -4.55
CA THR A 499 -17.91 56.09 -4.99
C THR A 499 -17.63 54.75 -4.29
N ILE A 500 -17.81 53.59 -4.93
CA ILE A 500 -16.93 53.07 -5.98
C ILE A 500 -17.74 52.12 -6.87
N ILE A 501 -18.14 52.56 -8.06
CA ILE A 501 -18.22 51.73 -9.27
C ILE A 501 -17.87 52.65 -10.43
N GLY A 502 -16.73 52.38 -11.08
CA GLY A 502 -16.38 53.01 -12.36
C GLY A 502 -14.88 53.20 -12.53
N GLY A 503 -14.29 52.44 -13.46
CA GLY A 503 -12.99 52.82 -14.02
C GLY A 503 -12.05 51.67 -14.36
N ALA A 504 -12.42 50.81 -15.31
CA ALA A 504 -11.42 50.23 -16.19
C ALA A 504 -11.06 51.30 -17.24
N ARG A 505 -9.83 51.81 -17.21
CA ARG A 505 -9.18 52.44 -18.37
C ARG A 505 -7.66 52.36 -18.24
N THR A 506 -7.06 51.83 -19.30
CA THR A 506 -5.66 51.85 -19.68
C THR A 506 -5.05 53.25 -19.64
N LEU A 507 -3.77 53.39 -19.27
CA LEU A 507 -2.85 54.42 -19.79
C LEU A 507 -1.37 54.02 -19.55
N ARG A 508 -0.54 54.38 -20.54
CA ARG A 508 0.92 54.18 -20.68
C ARG A 508 1.72 55.23 -19.88
N GLY A 509 2.96 54.90 -19.54
CA GLY A 509 4.12 55.79 -19.74
C GLY A 509 4.71 56.59 -18.55
N GLU A 510 5.97 56.26 -18.25
CA GLU A 510 7.12 57.12 -17.87
C GLU A 510 7.35 57.64 -16.42
N ASN A 511 8.52 57.20 -15.89
CA ASN A 511 9.56 57.85 -15.07
C ASN A 511 9.21 58.79 -13.90
N ALA A 512 9.61 58.40 -12.68
CA ALA A 512 10.33 59.25 -11.72
C ALA A 512 10.91 58.44 -10.54
N LEU A 513 11.99 58.98 -9.96
CA LEU A 513 12.97 58.39 -9.05
C LEU A 513 12.52 58.23 -7.57
N LEU A 514 13.24 57.33 -6.86
CA LEU A 514 13.35 57.06 -5.40
C LEU A 514 13.52 58.33 -4.50
N PRO A 515 13.37 58.31 -3.13
CA PRO A 515 13.81 57.25 -2.21
C PRO A 515 12.99 56.96 -0.90
N LEU A 516 13.50 55.97 -0.15
CA LEU A 516 13.20 55.44 1.21
C LEU A 516 12.54 56.40 2.23
N ASP A 517 11.61 55.90 3.08
CA ASP A 517 11.91 55.46 4.47
C ASP A 517 10.69 54.85 5.23
N ARG A 518 11.02 53.90 6.12
CA ARG A 518 10.40 53.40 7.37
C ARG A 518 8.88 53.24 7.62
N SER A 519 8.60 52.00 8.05
CA SER A 519 7.71 51.58 9.16
C SER A 519 6.21 51.86 9.07
N VAL A 520 5.42 50.83 8.74
CA VAL A 520 4.09 50.61 9.34
C VAL A 520 3.88 49.12 9.55
N GLY A 521 3.97 48.69 10.81
CA GLY A 521 3.44 47.42 11.27
C GLY A 521 1.92 47.51 11.40
N CYS A 522 1.21 46.54 10.85
CA CYS A 522 -0.24 46.47 10.98
C CYS A 522 -0.59 45.90 12.37
N LYS A 523 -0.92 46.79 13.32
CA LYS A 523 -1.63 46.45 14.56
C LYS A 523 -3.12 46.36 14.22
N MET A 524 -3.71 45.18 14.40
CA MET A 524 -5.17 45.03 14.43
C MET A 524 -5.64 45.33 15.86
N GLN A 525 -6.39 46.42 16.01
CA GLN A 525 -6.92 46.91 17.27
C GLN A 525 -8.31 46.29 17.48
N PHE A 526 -8.47 45.46 18.52
CA PHE A 526 -9.76 44.93 18.95
C PHE A 526 -10.53 46.02 19.70
N CYS A 527 -11.77 46.29 19.28
CA CYS A 527 -12.73 47.09 20.05
C CYS A 527 -13.38 46.20 21.12
N SER A 528 -13.24 46.61 22.38
CA SER A 528 -13.81 46.00 23.57
C SER A 528 -15.13 46.66 23.96
N HIS A 529 -16.19 45.86 24.18
CA HIS A 529 -17.08 45.95 25.35
C HIS A 529 -17.97 44.69 25.47
N PRO A 530 -18.47 44.34 26.67
CA PRO A 530 -18.29 43.01 27.24
C PRO A 530 -19.57 42.17 27.20
N LEU A 531 -19.45 40.90 26.83
CA LEU A 531 -20.46 39.87 27.10
C LEU A 531 -19.79 38.62 27.67
N ARG A 532 -20.50 38.02 28.62
CA ARG A 532 -20.06 37.10 29.69
C ARG A 532 -19.14 35.95 29.26
N ALA A 533 -18.10 35.75 30.06
CA ALA A 533 -17.25 34.57 30.08
C ALA A 533 -17.99 33.38 30.74
N SER A 534 -18.27 32.34 29.96
CA SER A 534 -18.43 30.96 30.45
C SER A 534 -18.63 30.03 29.25
N THR A 535 -17.54 29.53 28.65
CA THR A 535 -17.53 28.29 27.81
C THR A 535 -16.15 27.96 27.20
N TYR A 536 -15.10 28.73 27.49
CA TYR A 536 -13.76 28.47 26.93
C TYR A 536 -12.78 27.70 27.84
N ASP A 537 -13.19 27.29 29.05
CA ASP A 537 -12.33 26.54 29.99
C ASP A 537 -12.59 25.02 30.07
N SER A 538 -13.59 24.45 29.39
CA SER A 538 -13.84 22.99 29.46
C SER A 538 -13.02 22.16 28.46
N PHE A 539 -12.49 22.78 27.40
CA PHE A 539 -11.75 22.07 26.35
C PHE A 539 -10.23 21.96 26.60
N LEU A 540 -9.65 22.83 27.44
CA LEU A 540 -8.22 22.79 27.78
C LEU A 540 -7.91 21.96 29.03
N SER A 541 -8.92 21.53 29.80
CA SER A 541 -8.73 20.62 30.94
C SER A 541 -8.69 19.13 30.53
N HIS A 542 -9.31 18.75 29.40
CA HIS A 542 -9.38 17.35 28.96
C HIS A 542 -8.13 16.85 28.20
N ALA A 543 -7.24 17.76 27.76
CA ALA A 543 -5.97 17.38 27.14
C ALA A 543 -4.86 17.02 28.16
N TYR A 544 -5.06 17.32 29.45
CA TYR A 544 -4.09 17.07 30.52
C TYR A 544 -4.33 15.78 31.33
N SER A 545 -5.34 14.97 30.99
CA SER A 545 -5.68 13.73 31.72
C SER A 545 -5.27 12.42 31.03
N LEU A 546 -4.64 12.47 29.84
CA LEU A 546 -4.15 11.26 29.15
C LEU A 546 -2.70 10.90 29.46
N SER A 547 -1.99 11.72 30.25
CA SER A 547 -0.61 11.47 30.69
C SER A 547 -0.49 10.68 32.01
N LYS A 548 -1.58 10.10 32.52
CA LYS A 548 -1.59 9.28 33.77
C LYS A 548 -2.00 7.81 33.59
N VAL A 549 -2.26 7.38 32.35
CA VAL A 549 -2.59 5.98 32.05
C VAL A 549 -1.34 5.08 32.01
N GLU A 550 -0.14 5.65 31.88
CA GLU A 550 1.12 4.90 31.90
C GLU A 550 1.63 4.53 33.31
N GLU A 551 1.06 5.09 34.38
CA GLU A 551 1.51 4.81 35.77
C GLU A 551 0.88 3.56 36.41
N TRP A 552 -0.15 2.95 35.82
CA TRP A 552 -0.90 1.83 36.44
C TRP A 552 -0.61 0.44 35.85
N LEU A 553 0.13 0.37 34.75
CA LEU A 553 0.49 -0.89 34.08
C LEU A 553 1.54 -1.75 34.82
N PRO A 554 2.47 -1.21 35.63
CA PRO A 554 3.42 -2.05 36.37
C PRO A 554 2.83 -2.72 37.64
N ALA A 555 1.74 -2.19 38.20
CA ALA A 555 1.14 -2.69 39.45
C ALA A 555 0.18 -3.88 39.24
N ILE A 556 -0.29 -4.11 38.01
CA ILE A 556 -1.19 -5.23 37.66
C ILE A 556 -0.40 -6.48 37.20
N MET A 557 0.89 -6.34 36.86
CA MET A 557 1.72 -7.47 36.40
C MET A 557 2.54 -8.17 37.49
N GLN A 558 2.38 -7.82 38.77
CA GLN A 558 3.08 -8.48 39.89
C GLN A 558 2.10 -9.03 40.94
N ASN A 559 1.21 -9.94 40.54
CA ASN A 559 0.69 -11.04 41.39
C ASN A 559 -0.50 -11.72 40.71
N SER A 560 -0.27 -12.85 40.03
CA SER A 560 -1.18 -14.01 40.10
C SER A 560 -0.61 -15.14 39.24
N SER A 561 0.19 -15.97 39.89
CA SER A 561 0.29 -17.39 39.56
C SER A 561 -1.08 -18.05 39.80
N THR A 562 -1.48 -18.90 38.85
CA THR A 562 -2.47 -19.98 38.99
C THR A 562 -3.94 -19.64 39.30
N LYS A 563 -4.81 -20.30 38.51
CA LYS A 563 -6.25 -20.58 38.65
C LYS A 563 -7.26 -19.57 38.08
N SER A 564 -8.20 -20.17 37.37
CA SER A 564 -9.42 -19.66 36.73
C SER A 564 -10.25 -18.72 37.61
N LEU A 565 -10.81 -17.65 37.02
CA LEU A 565 -11.87 -16.83 37.62
C LEU A 565 -13.05 -16.64 36.65
N PRO A 566 -14.29 -16.48 37.15
CA PRO A 566 -15.53 -16.64 36.39
C PRO A 566 -16.10 -15.32 35.84
N LEU A 567 -16.98 -15.45 34.84
CA LEU A 567 -17.77 -14.39 34.22
C LEU A 567 -18.78 -13.77 35.20
N SER A 568 -18.39 -12.74 35.95
CA SER A 568 -19.35 -11.86 36.66
C SER A 568 -18.84 -10.44 36.95
N SER A 569 -17.77 -9.95 36.30
CA SER A 569 -17.19 -8.62 36.58
C SER A 569 -17.44 -7.54 35.51
N LEU A 570 -18.39 -7.75 34.58
CA LEU A 570 -18.71 -6.78 33.52
C LEU A 570 -19.74 -5.70 33.91
N SER A 571 -20.25 -5.69 35.15
CA SER A 571 -21.24 -4.70 35.61
C SER A 571 -20.63 -3.41 36.18
N SER A 572 -19.30 -3.31 36.29
CA SER A 572 -18.63 -2.16 36.93
C SER A 572 -18.16 -1.07 35.97
N PHE A 573 -18.21 -1.30 34.65
CA PHE A 573 -17.83 -0.30 33.64
C PHE A 573 -19.00 0.61 33.24
N ASP A 574 -20.22 0.10 33.32
CA ASP A 574 -21.44 0.81 32.92
C ASP A 574 -21.89 1.88 33.94
N ALA A 575 -21.43 1.77 35.20
CA ALA A 575 -21.74 2.71 36.27
C ALA A 575 -20.86 3.99 36.23
N VAL A 576 -19.68 3.93 35.60
CA VAL A 576 -18.78 5.09 35.48
C VAL A 576 -19.19 6.00 34.30
N ALA A 577 -19.76 5.42 33.24
CA ALA A 577 -20.18 6.16 32.06
C ALA A 577 -21.49 6.96 32.25
N ARG A 578 -22.33 6.62 33.25
CA ARG A 578 -23.64 7.26 33.49
C ARG A 578 -23.60 8.44 34.49
N GLY A 579 -22.44 8.76 35.04
CA GLY A 579 -22.28 9.83 36.04
C GLY A 579 -21.96 11.22 35.49
N PHE A 580 -21.89 11.40 34.16
CA PHE A 580 -21.32 12.61 33.55
C PHE A 580 -22.20 13.29 32.48
N LEU A 581 -23.53 13.07 32.47
CA LEU A 581 -24.44 13.72 31.53
C LEU A 581 -25.63 14.37 32.25
N ASP A 582 -25.84 15.67 32.00
CA ASP A 582 -27.02 16.43 32.43
C ASP A 582 -28.30 15.90 31.77
N GLU A 583 -29.45 16.09 32.43
CA GLU A 583 -30.72 15.40 32.13
C GLU A 583 -31.38 15.75 30.78
N ASP A 584 -30.94 16.78 30.07
CA ASP A 584 -31.56 17.20 28.81
C ASP A 584 -30.97 16.57 27.53
N ASP A 585 -29.89 15.78 27.62
CA ASP A 585 -29.25 15.11 26.46
C ASP A 585 -29.61 13.61 26.31
N ARG A 586 -30.60 13.12 27.07
CA ARG A 586 -30.96 11.68 27.07
C ARG A 586 -31.87 11.25 25.92
N ASP A 587 -32.51 12.18 25.21
CA ASP A 587 -33.50 11.85 24.18
C ASP A 587 -32.96 11.83 22.73
N ASP A 588 -31.72 12.28 22.48
CA ASP A 588 -31.12 12.25 21.13
C ASP A 588 -30.21 11.03 20.86
N VAL A 589 -29.98 10.17 21.87
CA VAL A 589 -29.15 8.96 21.74
C VAL A 589 -29.93 7.77 21.13
N GLU A 590 -31.27 7.80 21.14
CA GLU A 590 -32.10 6.75 20.53
C GLU A 590 -32.18 6.82 18.99
N ARG A 591 -31.65 7.88 18.35
CA ARG A 591 -31.58 7.96 16.87
C ARG A 591 -30.24 7.59 16.24
N CYS A 592 -29.21 7.27 17.04
CA CYS A 592 -27.87 6.94 16.54
C CYS A 592 -27.39 5.52 16.90
N GLN A 593 -28.26 4.61 17.35
CA GLN A 593 -27.93 3.19 17.51
C GLN A 593 -28.34 2.37 16.29
N MET A 594 -27.64 2.56 15.16
CA MET A 594 -27.66 1.59 14.08
C MET A 594 -26.33 1.57 13.31
N MET A 595 -25.26 1.15 13.99
CA MET A 595 -24.07 0.54 13.38
C MET A 595 -23.05 0.25 14.49
N THR A 596 -23.11 -0.96 15.06
CA THR A 596 -21.97 -1.77 15.53
C THR A 596 -22.56 -3.04 16.15
N PHE A 597 -22.53 -4.16 15.45
CA PHE A 597 -22.71 -5.48 16.05
C PHE A 597 -21.62 -6.42 15.56
N VAL A 598 -20.74 -6.81 16.50
CA VAL A 598 -19.78 -7.89 16.35
C VAL A 598 -20.39 -9.14 17.02
N THR A 599 -20.60 -10.13 16.17
CA THR A 599 -20.52 -11.59 16.34
C THR A 599 -20.28 -12.14 17.75
N PHE A 600 -21.20 -12.98 18.25
CA PHE A 600 -20.91 -14.30 18.84
C PHE A 600 -22.19 -15.15 18.95
N CYS A 601 -22.29 -16.24 18.19
CA CYS A 601 -22.79 -17.53 18.67
C CYS A 601 -22.44 -18.64 17.67
N GLY A 602 -22.06 -19.81 18.19
CA GLY A 602 -21.49 -20.91 17.43
C GLY A 602 -22.49 -21.83 16.75
N GLY A 603 -21.92 -22.71 15.92
CA GLY A 603 -22.44 -24.04 15.66
C GLY A 603 -23.59 -24.15 14.65
N SER A 604 -23.25 -24.23 13.36
CA SER A 604 -23.74 -25.30 12.48
C SER A 604 -23.21 -25.14 11.06
N THR A 605 -22.67 -26.25 10.57
CA THR A 605 -22.31 -26.62 9.21
C THR A 605 -23.15 -25.94 8.13
N GLN A 606 -22.51 -25.24 7.19
CA GLN A 606 -22.87 -25.32 5.77
C GLN A 606 -21.71 -24.87 4.89
N MET A 607 -21.26 -25.82 4.06
CA MET A 607 -20.38 -25.61 2.92
C MET A 607 -20.95 -24.54 1.99
N LEU A 608 -20.16 -23.52 1.68
CA LEU A 608 -20.31 -22.75 0.45
C LEU A 608 -18.95 -22.75 -0.26
N THR A 609 -18.81 -23.75 -1.11
CA THR A 609 -17.77 -23.91 -2.12
C THR A 609 -18.01 -22.89 -3.22
N VAL A 610 -16.98 -22.12 -3.56
CA VAL A 610 -16.96 -21.15 -4.67
C VAL A 610 -17.06 -21.84 -6.03
#